data_AF-I4AIT0-F1
#
_entry.id   AF-I4AIT0-F1
#
_cell.length_a   1.000
_cell.length_b   1.000
_cell.length_c   1.000
_cell.angle_alpha   90.00
_cell.angle_beta   90.00
_cell.angle_gamma   90.00
#
_symmetry.space_group_name_H-M   'P 1'
#
loop_
_entity.id
_entity.type
_entity.pdbx_description
1 polymer ?
#
loop_
_entity_poly.entity_id
_entity_poly.type
_entity_poly.pdbx_seq_one_letter_code
_entity_poly.pdbx_strand_id
1 'polypeptide(L)'
;MRYVKIVTLSIFVLFITSFNSSSNVLVVQTTINLDEEDELTENGVKTYYTWDSLITRIKSREGLMLEPYNCAAGYQTIGYGHLITERDSALIGGITEKQADSLLRKDLNYSKKWVKNNLKLKGTKLIAITNFCFAFGTAKLYRSTLYKKIQNKEKINEEILRWININGLPNPNLQEEREFELWLYTANDKKINSIRNLSQSTVSVSKNQLN
;
A
#
# COMPACT_ATOMS: atom_id res chain seq x y z
N MET A 1 28.82 -21.66 45.22
CA MET A 1 27.50 -22.20 45.60
C MET A 1 26.45 -21.67 44.64
N ARG A 2 25.95 -22.54 43.75
CA ARG A 2 24.78 -22.35 42.87
C ARG A 2 23.89 -23.58 43.09
N TYR A 3 22.60 -23.36 43.36
CA TYR A 3 21.47 -24.30 43.26
C TYR A 3 20.25 -23.41 42.99
N VAL A 4 19.53 -23.40 41.87
CA VAL A 4 18.93 -24.42 40.98
C VAL A 4 17.60 -25.01 41.50
N LYS A 5 16.51 -24.66 40.80
CA LYS A 5 15.32 -25.47 40.45
C LYS A 5 14.90 -24.95 39.06
N ILE A 6 15.21 -25.56 37.91
CA ILE A 6 14.83 -26.85 37.33
C ILE A 6 13.33 -27.15 37.44
N VAL A 7 12.64 -27.01 36.31
CA VAL A 7 11.70 -28.02 35.84
C VAL A 7 12.14 -28.41 34.43
N THR A 8 12.28 -29.72 34.26
CA THR A 8 13.06 -30.43 33.25
C THR A 8 12.35 -30.57 31.91
N LEU A 9 13.11 -30.31 30.85
CA LEU A 9 12.88 -30.79 29.49
C LEU A 9 13.41 -32.24 29.42
N SER A 10 12.56 -33.23 29.10
CA SER A 10 13.05 -34.59 28.81
C SER A 10 13.48 -34.66 27.35
N ILE A 11 14.80 -34.71 27.17
CA ILE A 11 15.48 -35.07 25.92
C ILE A 11 15.48 -36.60 25.80
N PHE A 12 15.17 -37.11 24.62
CA PHE A 12 15.75 -38.37 24.15
C PHE A 12 16.38 -38.12 22.78
N VAL A 13 17.71 -38.07 22.75
CA VAL A 13 18.53 -38.15 21.55
C VAL A 13 18.84 -39.62 21.34
N LEU A 14 18.60 -40.13 20.13
CA LEU A 14 19.28 -41.31 19.60
C LEU A 14 20.15 -40.93 18.40
N PHE A 15 21.26 -41.65 18.34
CA PHE A 15 22.55 -41.38 17.73
C PHE A 15 22.59 -41.45 16.17
N ILE A 16 23.32 -40.50 15.57
CA ILE A 16 24.37 -40.55 14.49
C ILE A 16 24.08 -41.48 13.28
N THR A 17 24.12 -41.05 12.01
CA THR A 17 25.25 -40.45 11.27
C THR A 17 24.86 -39.81 9.94
N SER A 18 25.64 -38.78 9.58
CA SER A 18 26.00 -38.31 8.24
C SER A 18 25.24 -37.14 7.61
N PHE A 19 26.06 -36.12 7.30
CA PHE A 19 25.99 -35.19 6.16
C PHE A 19 25.15 -33.89 6.26
N ASN A 20 25.86 -32.88 6.77
CA ASN A 20 26.14 -31.58 6.14
C ASN A 20 25.01 -30.59 5.78
N SER A 21 24.98 -29.53 6.59
CA SER A 21 24.78 -28.11 6.28
C SER A 21 23.44 -27.60 5.69
N SER A 22 22.78 -26.81 6.57
CA SER A 22 22.04 -25.58 6.28
C SER A 22 20.67 -25.70 5.59
N SER A 23 19.60 -25.73 6.41
CA SER A 23 18.27 -25.24 6.01
C SER A 23 17.51 -24.74 7.24
N ASN A 24 17.27 -23.43 7.30
CA ASN A 24 16.55 -22.77 8.38
C ASN A 24 15.03 -22.99 8.25
N VAL A 25 14.48 -23.68 9.25
CA VAL A 25 13.20 -23.50 9.95
C VAL A 25 12.00 -22.99 9.12
N LEU A 26 11.07 -23.90 8.84
CA LEU A 26 9.70 -23.60 8.44
C LEU A 26 8.90 -23.03 9.62
N VAL A 27 8.63 -21.72 9.60
CA VAL A 27 7.62 -21.10 10.47
C VAL A 27 6.31 -21.02 9.68
N VAL A 28 5.35 -21.85 10.07
CA VAL A 28 3.97 -21.77 9.59
C VAL A 28 3.30 -20.57 10.28
N GLN A 29 3.15 -19.47 9.55
CA GLN A 29 2.32 -18.34 9.95
C GLN A 29 1.07 -18.29 9.05
N THR A 30 -0.08 -18.23 9.70
CA THR A 30 -1.43 -18.25 9.13
C THR A 30 -1.59 -17.21 8.02
N THR A 31 -1.78 -17.70 6.80
CA THR A 31 -1.86 -16.94 5.56
C THR A 31 -3.16 -16.13 5.50
N ILE A 32 -3.05 -14.79 5.51
CA ILE A 32 -4.10 -13.93 4.97
C ILE A 32 -3.75 -13.70 3.51
N ASN A 33 -4.28 -14.54 2.61
CA ASN A 33 -4.12 -14.35 1.16
C ASN A 33 -4.87 -13.08 0.73
N LEU A 34 -4.11 -12.04 0.39
CA LEU A 34 -4.59 -10.85 -0.32
C LEU A 34 -3.97 -10.86 -1.72
N ASP A 35 -4.67 -11.50 -2.66
CA ASP A 35 -4.23 -11.78 -4.02
C ASP A 35 -3.69 -10.57 -4.82
N GLU A 36 -2.72 -10.88 -5.69
CA GLU A 36 -2.07 -10.14 -6.79
C GLU A 36 -1.07 -9.03 -6.39
N GLU A 37 0.21 -9.39 -6.27
CA GLU A 37 1.36 -8.46 -6.21
C GLU A 37 1.76 -8.02 -7.63
N ASP A 38 1.67 -6.72 -7.95
CA ASP A 38 2.21 -6.18 -9.20
C ASP A 38 3.67 -5.73 -9.03
N GLU A 39 4.49 -6.09 -10.02
CA GLU A 39 5.94 -5.93 -10.10
C GLU A 39 6.38 -4.51 -10.51
N LEU A 40 7.18 -3.82 -9.69
CA LEU A 40 7.96 -2.64 -10.11
C LEU A 40 9.45 -2.97 -10.19
N THR A 41 10.20 -2.28 -11.04
CA THR A 41 11.66 -2.44 -11.16
C THR A 41 12.30 -1.08 -11.37
N GLU A 42 13.28 -0.75 -10.53
CA GLU A 42 14.20 0.38 -10.72
C GLU A 42 15.64 -0.14 -10.56
N ASN A 43 16.53 0.19 -11.50
CA ASN A 43 17.95 -0.18 -11.50
C ASN A 43 18.26 -1.69 -11.43
N GLY A 44 17.40 -2.55 -11.99
CA GLY A 44 17.61 -4.00 -11.98
C GLY A 44 17.28 -4.67 -10.64
N VAL A 45 16.83 -3.90 -9.65
CA VAL A 45 16.26 -4.41 -8.40
C VAL A 45 14.75 -4.50 -8.58
N LYS A 46 14.20 -5.69 -8.36
CA LYS A 46 12.77 -5.96 -8.36
C LYS A 46 12.18 -5.38 -7.08
N THR A 47 11.50 -4.24 -7.17
CA THR A 47 10.86 -3.57 -6.05
C THR A 47 9.36 -3.79 -6.15
N TYR A 48 8.79 -4.52 -5.19
CA TYR A 48 7.34 -4.67 -5.10
C TYR A 48 6.83 -3.62 -4.14
N TYR A 49 5.89 -2.78 -4.61
CA TYR A 49 5.14 -1.94 -3.69
C TYR A 49 3.91 -2.72 -3.23
N THR A 50 3.93 -3.20 -1.99
CA THR A 50 2.90 -4.09 -1.45
C THR A 50 1.86 -3.31 -0.63
N TRP A 51 0.82 -4.01 -0.19
CA TRP A 51 -0.15 -3.46 0.75
C TRP A 51 0.48 -3.10 2.10
N ASP A 52 1.47 -3.87 2.56
CA ASP A 52 2.19 -3.54 3.80
C ASP A 52 3.15 -2.34 3.62
N SER A 53 3.72 -2.16 2.42
CA SER A 53 4.45 -0.93 2.07
C SER A 53 3.54 0.30 2.17
N LEU A 54 2.29 0.19 1.68
CA LEU A 54 1.30 1.25 1.78
C LEU A 54 0.93 1.55 3.23
N ILE A 55 0.63 0.52 4.02
CA ILE A 55 0.30 0.66 5.45
C ILE A 55 1.43 1.36 6.20
N THR A 56 2.68 0.95 5.95
CA THR A 56 3.86 1.56 6.58
C THR A 56 3.98 3.04 6.21
N ARG A 57 3.74 3.40 4.94
CA ARG A 57 3.72 4.79 4.49
C ARG A 57 2.66 5.60 5.21
N ILE A 58 1.41 5.12 5.28
CA ILE A 58 0.32 5.82 5.95
C ILE A 58 0.65 6.06 7.43
N LYS A 59 1.11 5.02 8.13
CA LYS A 59 1.52 5.14 9.55
C LYS A 59 2.58 6.22 9.76
N SER A 60 3.57 6.30 8.87
CA SER A 60 4.64 7.29 8.96
C SER A 60 4.18 8.73 8.72
N ARG A 61 3.09 8.93 7.96
CA ARG A 61 2.57 10.26 7.61
C ARG A 61 1.49 10.78 8.56
N GLU A 62 0.54 9.92 8.95
CA GLU A 62 -0.62 10.33 9.75
C GLU A 62 -0.30 10.40 11.25
N GLY A 63 0.66 9.60 11.72
CA GLY A 63 0.93 9.43 13.14
C GLY A 63 -0.17 8.65 13.86
N LEU A 64 0.12 8.17 15.08
CA LEU A 64 -0.80 7.38 15.89
C LEU A 64 -1.41 8.25 17.01
N MET A 65 -2.73 8.36 17.03
CA MET A 65 -3.47 8.98 18.13
C MET A 65 -4.38 7.95 18.79
N LEU A 66 -4.08 7.55 20.02
CA LEU A 66 -4.87 6.52 20.74
C LEU A 66 -6.15 7.06 21.37
N GLU A 67 -6.21 8.38 21.55
CA GLU A 67 -7.40 9.08 22.02
C GLU A 67 -8.09 9.82 20.87
N PRO A 68 -9.43 9.96 20.89
CA PRO A 68 -10.14 10.79 19.93
C PRO A 68 -9.60 12.23 19.90
N TYR A 69 -9.46 12.79 18.71
CA TYR A 69 -9.05 14.17 18.48
C TYR A 69 -9.88 14.79 17.36
N ASN A 70 -9.89 16.13 17.28
CA ASN A 70 -10.51 16.83 16.17
C ASN A 70 -9.45 17.07 15.09
N CYS A 71 -9.67 16.55 13.88
CA CYS A 71 -8.76 16.81 12.76
C CYS A 71 -8.89 18.27 12.28
N ALA A 72 -8.01 18.71 11.37
CA ALA A 72 -8.02 20.07 10.82
C ALA A 72 -9.34 20.46 10.12
N ALA A 73 -10.14 19.47 9.71
CA ALA A 73 -11.47 19.67 9.13
C ALA A 73 -12.61 19.68 10.16
N GLY A 74 -12.30 19.57 11.47
CA GLY A 74 -13.27 19.63 12.57
C GLY A 74 -13.96 18.31 12.92
N TYR A 75 -13.53 17.18 12.35
CA TYR A 75 -14.14 15.88 12.60
C TYR A 75 -13.43 15.08 13.71
N GLN A 76 -14.23 14.38 14.52
CA GLN A 76 -13.75 13.41 15.51
C GLN A 76 -13.03 12.25 14.83
N THR A 77 -11.76 12.07 15.16
CA THR A 77 -10.83 11.17 14.47
C THR A 77 -10.00 10.40 15.51
N ILE A 78 -9.57 9.17 15.20
CA ILE A 78 -8.75 8.33 16.09
C ILE A 78 -7.79 7.43 15.29
N GLY A 79 -6.78 6.86 15.95
CA GLY A 79 -5.80 5.98 15.34
C GLY A 79 -4.97 6.70 14.27
N TYR A 80 -4.89 6.09 13.09
CA TYR A 80 -4.22 6.64 11.90
C TYR A 80 -5.20 7.39 10.99
N GLY A 81 -6.05 8.26 11.55
CA GLY A 81 -7.01 9.05 10.75
C GLY A 81 -8.40 8.44 10.56
N HIS A 82 -8.79 7.44 11.37
CA HIS A 82 -10.13 6.86 11.32
C HIS A 82 -11.18 7.86 11.78
N LEU A 83 -12.16 8.17 10.92
CA LEU A 83 -13.29 9.05 11.24
C LEU A 83 -14.26 8.31 12.17
N ILE A 84 -14.46 8.82 13.38
CA ILE A 84 -15.44 8.28 14.32
C ILE A 84 -16.85 8.66 13.84
N THR A 85 -17.70 7.67 13.62
CA THR A 85 -19.13 7.87 13.33
C THR A 85 -19.99 7.40 14.49
N GLU A 86 -21.32 7.59 14.42
CA GLU A 86 -22.26 7.10 15.44
C GLU A 86 -22.15 5.58 15.68
N ARG A 87 -21.72 4.84 14.66
CA ARG A 87 -21.50 3.38 14.73
C ARG A 87 -20.23 3.00 15.51
N ASP A 88 -19.39 3.99 15.80
CA ASP A 88 -18.08 3.84 16.42
C ASP A 88 -18.06 4.46 17.83
N SER A 89 -19.23 4.64 18.45
CA SER A 89 -19.37 5.22 19.80
C SER A 89 -18.53 4.53 20.88
N ALA A 90 -18.26 3.23 20.72
CA ALA A 90 -17.37 2.48 21.61
C ALA A 90 -15.89 2.92 21.52
N LEU A 91 -15.48 3.62 20.47
CA LEU A 91 -14.11 4.12 20.28
C LEU A 91 -13.84 5.45 20.99
N ILE A 92 -14.88 6.11 21.52
CA ILE A 92 -14.76 7.42 22.20
C ILE A 92 -13.91 7.30 23.48
N GLY A 93 -13.83 6.11 24.08
CA GLY A 93 -13.00 5.85 25.26
C GLY A 93 -11.53 5.56 24.97
N GLY A 94 -11.06 5.76 23.73
CA GLY A 94 -9.69 5.46 23.32
C GLY A 94 -9.51 4.03 22.81
N ILE A 95 -8.35 3.78 22.21
CA ILE A 95 -7.99 2.48 21.60
C ILE A 95 -6.55 2.10 21.90
N THR A 96 -6.24 0.81 21.75
CA THR A 96 -4.87 0.28 21.72
C THR A 96 -4.25 0.43 20.33
N GLU A 97 -2.92 0.38 20.24
CA GLU A 97 -2.21 0.37 18.96
C GLU A 97 -2.68 -0.77 18.04
N LYS A 98 -2.94 -1.96 18.58
CA LYS A 98 -3.47 -3.09 17.82
C LYS A 98 -4.86 -2.80 17.24
N GLN A 99 -5.71 -2.08 17.98
CA GLN A 99 -7.00 -1.64 17.48
C GLN A 99 -6.83 -0.57 16.40
N ALA A 100 -5.91 0.38 16.56
CA ALA A 100 -5.59 1.38 15.53
C ALA A 100 -5.12 0.72 14.22
N ASP A 101 -4.28 -0.31 14.31
CA ASP A 101 -3.85 -1.13 13.17
C ASP A 101 -5.00 -1.85 12.49
N SER A 102 -5.92 -2.39 13.29
CA SER A 102 -7.11 -3.05 12.77
C SER A 102 -8.03 -2.07 12.04
N LEU A 103 -8.23 -0.86 12.58
CA LEU A 103 -9.01 0.20 11.95
C LEU A 103 -8.37 0.64 10.63
N LEU A 104 -7.06 0.91 10.60
CA LEU A 104 -6.34 1.27 9.38
C LEU A 104 -6.52 0.21 8.28
N ARG A 105 -6.34 -1.07 8.62
CA ARG A 105 -6.52 -2.17 7.66
C ARG A 105 -7.97 -2.28 7.19
N LYS A 106 -8.95 -2.04 8.07
CA LYS A 106 -10.38 -2.04 7.75
C LYS A 106 -10.74 -0.93 6.76
N ASP A 107 -10.28 0.30 7.02
CA ASP A 107 -10.55 1.46 6.18
C ASP A 107 -9.89 1.34 4.80
N LEU A 108 -8.64 0.88 4.78
CA LEU A 108 -7.95 0.56 3.52
C LEU A 108 -8.65 -0.53 2.73
N ASN A 109 -9.13 -1.58 3.39
CA ASN A 109 -9.86 -2.66 2.72
C ASN A 109 -11.20 -2.19 2.16
N TYR A 110 -11.90 -1.27 2.85
CA TYR A 110 -13.10 -0.63 2.33
C TYR A 110 -12.79 0.12 1.03
N SER A 111 -11.77 0.98 1.03
CA SER A 111 -11.32 1.71 -0.16
C SER A 111 -10.87 0.76 -1.28
N LYS A 112 -10.06 -0.25 -0.98
CA LYS A 112 -9.58 -1.26 -1.94
C LYS A 112 -10.74 -1.96 -2.63
N LYS A 113 -11.71 -2.47 -1.87
CA LYS A 113 -12.88 -3.17 -2.40
C LYS A 113 -13.68 -2.26 -3.32
N TRP A 114 -13.91 -1.01 -2.89
CA TRP A 114 -14.65 -0.06 -3.70
C TRP A 114 -13.94 0.24 -5.03
N VAL A 115 -12.63 0.53 -5.01
CA VAL A 115 -11.83 0.81 -6.21
C VAL A 115 -11.79 -0.40 -7.14
N LYS A 116 -11.50 -1.59 -6.61
CA LYS A 116 -11.47 -2.84 -7.39
C LYS A 116 -12.82 -3.09 -8.08
N ASN A 117 -13.93 -2.86 -7.39
CA ASN A 117 -15.26 -3.13 -7.95
C ASN A 117 -15.71 -2.11 -8.99
N ASN A 118 -15.41 -0.82 -8.78
CA ASN A 118 -15.91 0.28 -9.63
C ASN A 118 -14.99 0.65 -10.78
N LEU A 119 -13.67 0.48 -10.62
CA LEU A 119 -12.66 0.88 -11.60
C LEU A 119 -11.92 -0.31 -12.22
N LYS A 120 -12.11 -1.52 -11.68
CA LYS A 120 -11.47 -2.77 -12.15
C LYS A 120 -9.94 -2.69 -12.25
N LEU A 121 -9.32 -1.84 -11.42
CA LEU A 121 -7.87 -1.69 -11.35
C LEU A 121 -7.22 -2.90 -10.66
N LYS A 122 -5.96 -3.15 -11.02
CA LYS A 122 -5.10 -4.20 -10.45
C LYS A 122 -3.74 -3.65 -10.02
N GLY A 123 -3.05 -4.44 -9.20
CA GLY A 123 -1.89 -4.14 -8.36
C GLY A 123 -1.54 -2.65 -8.22
N THR A 124 -0.50 -2.11 -8.87
CA THR A 124 0.00 -0.78 -8.45
C THR A 124 -0.97 0.36 -8.76
N LYS A 125 -1.75 0.25 -9.84
CA LYS A 125 -2.88 1.18 -10.12
C LYS A 125 -3.96 1.07 -9.04
N LEU A 126 -4.26 -0.15 -8.59
CA LEU A 126 -5.21 -0.38 -7.51
C LEU A 126 -4.70 0.19 -6.18
N ILE A 127 -3.42 0.00 -5.85
CA ILE A 127 -2.80 0.54 -4.64
C ILE A 127 -2.84 2.07 -4.67
N ALA A 128 -2.43 2.69 -5.77
CA ALA A 128 -2.42 4.15 -5.94
C ALA A 128 -3.81 4.76 -5.67
N ILE A 129 -4.84 4.26 -6.34
CA ILE A 129 -6.20 4.82 -6.20
C ILE A 129 -6.85 4.41 -4.87
N THR A 130 -6.39 3.32 -4.23
CA THR A 130 -6.79 2.99 -2.86
C THR A 130 -6.23 4.00 -1.86
N ASN A 131 -4.95 4.40 -1.98
CA ASN A 131 -4.36 5.46 -1.14
C ASN A 131 -5.10 6.78 -1.33
N PHE A 132 -5.42 7.13 -2.58
CA PHE A 132 -6.22 8.32 -2.90
C PHE A 132 -7.56 8.29 -2.16
N CYS A 133 -8.26 7.15 -2.21
CA CYS A 133 -9.56 6.99 -1.56
C CYS A 133 -9.47 6.97 -0.04
N PHE A 134 -8.37 6.50 0.53
CA PHE A 134 -8.13 6.57 1.97
C PHE A 134 -8.09 8.04 2.43
N ALA A 135 -7.38 8.91 1.71
CA ALA A 135 -7.26 10.33 2.05
C ALA A 135 -8.54 11.15 1.76
N PHE A 136 -9.18 10.93 0.60
CA PHE A 136 -10.29 11.80 0.14
C PHE A 136 -11.68 11.17 0.21
N GLY A 137 -11.76 9.87 0.46
CA GLY A 137 -13.00 9.11 0.42
C GLY A 137 -13.45 8.74 -1.00
N THR A 138 -14.14 7.60 -1.10
CA THR A 138 -14.63 7.04 -2.37
C THR A 138 -15.69 7.91 -3.04
N ALA A 139 -16.54 8.57 -2.26
CA ALA A 139 -17.60 9.44 -2.78
C ALA A 139 -17.07 10.67 -3.51
N LYS A 140 -15.97 11.28 -3.03
CA LYS A 140 -15.32 12.42 -3.72
C LYS A 140 -14.68 11.95 -5.01
N LEU A 141 -14.00 10.81 -5.00
CA LEU A 141 -13.45 10.21 -6.22
C LEU A 141 -14.57 9.97 -7.24
N TYR A 142 -15.64 9.27 -6.87
CA TYR A 142 -16.73 8.89 -7.79
C TYR A 142 -17.30 10.06 -8.62
N ARG A 143 -17.42 11.23 -8.00
CA ARG A 143 -17.99 12.43 -8.65
C ARG A 143 -16.97 13.24 -9.46
N SER A 144 -15.70 12.85 -9.44
CA SER A 144 -14.62 13.64 -10.00
C SER A 144 -14.35 13.39 -11.49
N THR A 145 -13.68 14.37 -12.13
CA THR A 145 -13.07 14.18 -13.44
C THR A 145 -12.01 13.07 -13.42
N LEU A 146 -11.28 12.93 -12.31
CA LEU A 146 -10.29 11.86 -12.12
C LEU A 146 -10.92 10.47 -12.31
N TYR A 147 -12.08 10.20 -11.68
CA TYR A 147 -12.79 8.94 -11.85
C TYR A 147 -13.19 8.68 -13.30
N LYS A 148 -13.75 9.69 -13.98
CA LYS A 148 -14.12 9.58 -15.40
C LYS A 148 -12.91 9.25 -16.27
N LYS A 149 -11.78 9.94 -16.08
CA LYS A 149 -10.54 9.68 -16.82
C LYS A 149 -10.01 8.27 -16.56
N ILE A 150 -10.05 7.78 -15.32
CA ILE A 150 -9.65 6.40 -15.00
C ILE A 150 -10.55 5.39 -15.73
N GLN A 151 -11.89 5.58 -15.69
CA GLN A 151 -12.83 4.68 -16.37
C GLN A 151 -12.61 4.64 -17.89
N ASN A 152 -12.35 5.80 -18.49
CA ASN A 152 -12.08 5.92 -19.92
C ASN A 152 -10.64 5.53 -20.32
N LYS A 153 -9.80 5.12 -19.35
CA LYS A 153 -8.37 4.81 -19.55
C LYS A 153 -7.58 5.99 -20.14
N GLU A 154 -7.99 7.21 -19.81
CA GLU A 154 -7.33 8.45 -20.20
C GLU A 154 -6.13 8.75 -19.27
N LYS A 155 -5.29 9.71 -19.68
CA LYS A 155 -4.19 10.20 -18.83
C LYS A 155 -4.74 10.93 -17.61
N ILE A 156 -4.27 10.56 -16.42
CA ILE A 156 -4.77 11.11 -15.15
C ILE A 156 -3.85 12.16 -14.52
N ASN A 157 -2.65 12.38 -15.07
CA ASN A 157 -1.58 13.18 -14.46
C ASN A 157 -2.07 14.54 -13.97
N GLU A 158 -2.72 15.30 -14.84
CA GLU A 158 -3.24 16.63 -14.52
C GLU A 158 -4.37 16.56 -13.48
N GLU A 159 -5.24 15.56 -13.54
CA GLU A 159 -6.38 15.50 -12.60
C GLU A 159 -5.97 15.06 -11.21
N ILE A 160 -5.05 14.08 -11.08
CA ILE A 160 -4.63 13.60 -9.76
C ILE A 160 -3.81 14.66 -9.02
N LEU A 161 -2.98 15.43 -9.73
CA LEU A 161 -2.14 16.49 -9.17
C LEU A 161 -2.92 17.74 -8.71
N ARG A 162 -4.21 17.85 -9.03
CA ARG A 162 -5.07 18.96 -8.55
C ARG A 162 -5.57 18.76 -7.12
N TRP A 163 -5.47 17.55 -6.57
CA TRP A 163 -5.99 17.20 -5.25
C TRP A 163 -4.98 17.55 -4.13
N ILE A 164 -4.58 18.82 -4.08
CA ILE A 164 -3.52 19.31 -3.17
C ILE A 164 -3.97 20.40 -2.21
N ASN A 165 -5.22 20.87 -2.32
CA ASN A 165 -5.67 22.02 -1.54
C ASN A 165 -6.40 21.61 -0.26
N ILE A 166 -6.08 22.28 0.85
CA ILE A 166 -6.85 22.28 2.10
C ILE A 166 -7.39 23.70 2.29
N ASN A 167 -8.71 23.85 2.45
CA ASN A 167 -9.38 25.15 2.59
C ASN A 167 -8.99 26.16 1.47
N GLY A 168 -8.79 25.66 0.25
CA GLY A 168 -8.43 26.47 -0.92
C GLY A 168 -6.93 26.76 -1.08
N LEU A 169 -6.08 26.37 -0.12
CA LEU A 169 -4.64 26.61 -0.16
C LEU A 169 -3.85 25.33 -0.46
N PRO A 170 -2.82 25.38 -1.34
CA PRO A 170 -1.96 24.23 -1.61
C PRO A 170 -1.26 23.70 -0.36
N ASN A 171 -1.19 22.38 -0.25
CA ASN A 171 -0.54 21.66 0.83
C ASN A 171 0.61 20.78 0.27
N PRO A 172 1.87 21.03 0.68
CA PRO A 172 3.02 20.26 0.20
C PRO A 172 2.94 18.76 0.48
N ASN A 173 2.39 18.35 1.63
CA ASN A 173 2.22 16.93 1.97
C ASN A 173 1.25 16.25 1.01
N LEU A 174 0.14 16.92 0.66
CA LEU A 174 -0.78 16.39 -0.34
C LEU A 174 -0.14 16.33 -1.71
N GLN A 175 0.64 17.33 -2.10
CA GLN A 175 1.37 17.33 -3.36
C GLN A 175 2.30 16.11 -3.47
N GLU A 176 3.14 15.86 -2.47
CA GLU A 176 4.00 14.67 -2.43
C GLU A 176 3.19 13.37 -2.55
N GLU A 177 2.04 13.28 -1.87
CA GLU A 177 1.17 12.11 -1.97
C GLU A 177 0.55 11.96 -3.36
N ARG A 178 0.18 13.06 -4.03
CA ARG A 178 -0.36 12.99 -5.41
C ARG A 178 0.71 12.56 -6.40
N GLU A 179 1.93 13.04 -6.24
CA GLU A 179 3.08 12.64 -7.05
C GLU A 179 3.43 11.16 -6.85
N PHE A 180 3.44 10.71 -5.60
CA PHE A 180 3.65 9.31 -5.24
C PHE A 180 2.58 8.37 -5.84
N GLU A 181 1.31 8.74 -5.74
CA GLU A 181 0.21 7.96 -6.34
C GLU A 181 0.28 7.94 -7.86
N LEU A 182 0.62 9.06 -8.49
CA LEU A 182 0.82 9.12 -9.94
C LEU A 182 2.00 8.23 -10.36
N TRP A 183 3.08 8.21 -9.58
CA TRP A 183 4.21 7.32 -9.80
C TRP A 183 3.76 5.84 -9.75
N LEU A 184 3.06 5.42 -8.69
CA LEU A 184 2.52 4.07 -8.57
C LEU A 184 1.58 3.73 -9.74
N TYR A 185 0.67 4.63 -10.09
CA TYR A 185 -0.31 4.42 -11.14
C TYR A 185 0.34 4.22 -12.52
N THR A 186 1.45 4.91 -12.79
CA THR A 186 2.12 4.90 -14.11
C THR A 186 3.31 3.95 -14.21
N ALA A 187 3.72 3.31 -13.10
CA ALA A 187 4.96 2.55 -13.04
C ALA A 187 5.03 1.40 -14.08
N ASN A 188 3.93 0.67 -14.30
CA ASN A 188 3.86 -0.37 -15.33
C ASN A 188 3.83 0.17 -16.76
N ASP A 189 3.22 1.34 -16.98
CA ASP A 189 3.15 1.97 -18.30
C ASP A 189 4.55 2.44 -18.76
N LYS A 190 5.39 2.90 -17.81
CA LYS A 190 6.79 3.26 -18.07
C LYS A 190 7.63 2.05 -18.50
N LYS A 191 7.47 0.90 -17.84
CA LYS A 191 8.14 -0.37 -18.20
C LYS A 191 7.77 -0.84 -19.61
N ILE A 192 6.48 -0.80 -19.96
CA ILE A 192 6.04 -1.23 -21.29
C ILE A 192 6.62 -0.31 -22.37
N ASN A 193 6.64 1.00 -22.13
CA ASN A 193 7.18 1.96 -23.09
C ASN A 193 8.71 1.83 -23.24
N SER A 194 9.45 1.55 -22.15
CA SER A 194 10.90 1.30 -22.25
C SER A 194 11.21 0.02 -23.04
N ILE A 195 10.46 -1.06 -22.82
CA ILE A 195 10.60 -2.32 -23.59
C ILE A 195 10.25 -2.10 -25.06
N ARG A 196 9.16 -1.38 -25.37
CA ARG A 196 8.78 -1.05 -26.75
C ARG A 196 9.87 -0.25 -27.45
N ASN A 197 10.39 0.79 -26.81
CA ASN A 197 11.47 1.61 -27.37
C ASN A 197 12.74 0.78 -27.60
N LEU A 198 13.11 -0.10 -26.67
CA LEU A 198 14.21 -1.06 -26.84
C LEU A 198 13.96 -1.98 -28.05
N SER A 199 12.77 -2.59 -28.15
CA SER A 199 12.43 -3.47 -29.28
C SER A 199 12.38 -2.77 -30.64
N GLN A 200 11.97 -1.50 -30.69
CA GLN A 200 11.98 -0.71 -31.92
C GLN A 200 13.40 -0.30 -32.31
N SER A 201 14.25 0.02 -31.33
CA SER A 201 15.66 0.32 -31.58
C SER A 201 16.42 -0.91 -32.12
N THR A 202 16.21 -2.11 -31.57
CA THR A 202 16.84 -3.34 -32.07
C THR A 202 16.39 -3.72 -33.48
N VAL A 203 15.11 -3.50 -33.81
CA VAL A 203 14.56 -3.71 -35.17
C VAL A 203 15.08 -2.67 -36.18
N SER A 204 15.37 -1.44 -35.75
CA SER A 204 15.97 -0.42 -36.63
C SER A 204 17.46 -0.67 -36.92
N VAL A 205 18.20 -1.22 -35.95
CA VAL A 205 19.62 -1.56 -36.10
C VAL A 205 19.82 -2.73 -37.06
N SER A 206 18.95 -3.75 -37.04
CA SER A 206 19.07 -4.90 -37.94
C SER A 206 18.77 -4.58 -39.41
N LYS A 207 17.92 -3.58 -39.69
CA LYS A 207 17.62 -3.14 -41.06
C LYS A 207 18.75 -2.34 -41.73
N ASN A 208 19.64 -1.74 -40.94
CA ASN A 208 20.78 -0.96 -41.46
C ASN A 208 22.07 -1.78 -41.63
N GLN A 209 22.05 -3.10 -41.42
CA GLN A 209 23.20 -3.99 -41.61
C GLN A 209 23.05 -4.99 -42.77
N LEU A 210 22.05 -4.81 -43.64
CA LEU A 210 21.77 -5.69 -44.78
C LEU A 210 21.93 -5.03 -46.15
N ASN A 211 22.57 -3.85 -46.22
CA ASN A 211 22.95 -3.19 -47.48
C ASN A 211 24.46 -3.04 -47.59
#